data_AF-A0A923ZUR5-F1
#
_entry.id   AF-A0A923ZUR5-F1
#
_cell.length_a   1.000
_cell.length_b   1.000
_cell.length_c   1.000
_cell.angle_alpha   90.00
_cell.angle_beta   90.00
_cell.angle_gamma   90.00
#
_symmetry.space_group_name_H-M   'P 1'
#
loop_
_entity.id
_entity.type
_entity.pdbx_description
1 polymer ?
#
loop_
_entity_poly.entity_id
_entity_poly.type
_entity_poly.pdbx_seq_one_letter_code
_entity_poly.pdbx_strand_id
1 'polypeptide(L)'
;MQTTRRDFIKTTSLGAIGLSVFSSFDSFGKTTLSLPRRSPESQGVNSEGIRKFLKATQESGLEWHSFMLIRHGNVVAEGWWKPFEAEYKHTLYSLSKS
;
A
#
# COMPACT_ATOMS: atom_id res chain seq x y z
N MET A 1 18.49 -29.88 38.85
CA MET A 1 17.86 -30.42 37.63
C MET A 1 18.44 -29.66 36.44
N GLN A 2 19.52 -30.17 35.82
CA GLN A 2 20.19 -29.49 34.72
C GLN A 2 19.57 -29.96 33.41
N THR A 3 18.71 -29.14 32.79
CA THR A 3 18.18 -29.41 31.45
C THR A 3 19.21 -28.98 30.42
N THR A 4 19.73 -29.91 29.62
CA THR A 4 20.72 -29.57 28.59
C THR A 4 20.05 -29.27 27.26
N ARG A 5 20.67 -28.41 26.43
CA ARG A 5 20.22 -28.05 25.07
C ARG A 5 19.87 -29.26 24.19
N ARG A 6 20.49 -30.42 24.43
CA ARG A 6 20.22 -31.66 23.69
C ARG A 6 18.86 -32.27 24.00
N ASP A 7 18.34 -32.07 25.20
CA ASP A 7 17.03 -32.58 25.60
C ASP A 7 15.92 -31.77 24.92
N PHE A 8 16.10 -30.45 24.79
CA PHE A 8 15.18 -29.55 24.09
C PHE A 8 15.01 -29.89 22.60
N ILE A 9 16.10 -30.20 21.89
CA ILE A 9 16.04 -30.57 20.47
C ILE A 9 15.28 -31.88 20.25
N LYS A 10 15.41 -32.84 21.17
CA LYS A 10 14.69 -34.12 21.09
C LYS A 10 13.20 -33.97 21.37
N THR A 11 12.82 -33.09 22.29
CA THR A 11 11.38 -32.87 22.63
C THR A 11 10.67 -32.03 21.56
N THR A 12 11.37 -31.08 20.92
CA THR A 12 10.75 -30.16 19.97
C THR A 12 10.59 -30.76 18.56
N SER A 13 11.36 -31.79 18.19
CA SER A 13 11.31 -32.40 16.86
C SER A 13 10.06 -33.24 16.59
N LEU A 14 9.41 -33.80 17.62
CA LEU A 14 8.15 -34.55 17.48
C LEU A 14 6.92 -33.66 17.21
N GLY A 15 6.96 -32.37 17.57
CA GLY A 15 5.85 -31.44 17.33
C GLY A 15 5.70 -30.99 15.86
N ALA A 16 6.75 -31.16 15.05
CA ALA A 16 6.78 -30.64 13.67
C ALA A 16 6.01 -31.49 12.66
N ILE A 17 5.74 -32.77 12.94
CA ILE A 17 5.06 -33.67 11.99
C ILE A 17 3.56 -33.32 11.90
N GLY A 18 2.94 -32.90 13.00
CA GLY A 18 1.51 -32.52 13.05
C GLY A 18 1.14 -31.26 12.26
N LEU A 19 2.11 -30.40 11.92
CA LEU A 19 1.84 -29.16 11.16
C LEU A 19 1.81 -29.34 9.64
N SER A 20 2.09 -30.54 9.12
CA SER A 20 2.10 -30.79 7.67
C SER A 20 0.70 -30.90 7.02
N VAL A 21 -0.36 -31.01 7.83
CA VAL A 21 -1.75 -31.20 7.36
C VAL A 21 -2.49 -29.88 7.03
N PHE A 22 -1.85 -28.71 7.19
CA PHE A 22 -2.44 -27.40 6.82
C PHE A 22 -1.89 -26.82 5.50
N SER A 23 -1.41 -27.65 4.58
CA SER A 23 -0.78 -27.24 3.31
C SER A 23 -1.79 -26.88 2.20
N SER A 24 -2.94 -26.28 2.54
CA SER A 24 -3.92 -25.80 1.56
C SER A 24 -4.39 -24.38 1.87
N PHE A 25 -3.45 -23.45 1.91
CA PHE A 25 -3.73 -22.01 1.81
C PHE A 25 -2.84 -21.38 0.74
N ASP A 26 -2.84 -21.93 -0.47
CA ASP A 26 -2.19 -21.29 -1.62
C ASP A 26 -3.23 -20.88 -2.65
N SER A 27 -3.92 -19.79 -2.34
CA SER A 27 -4.19 -18.76 -3.34
C SER A 27 -4.62 -17.47 -2.64
N PHE A 28 -3.67 -16.76 -2.01
CA PHE A 28 -3.82 -15.31 -1.92
C PHE A 28 -3.55 -14.76 -3.33
N GLY A 29 -4.56 -14.91 -4.19
CA GLY A 29 -4.60 -14.26 -5.48
C GLY A 29 -4.25 -12.80 -5.27
N LYS A 30 -3.24 -12.32 -6.01
CA LYS A 30 -2.82 -10.92 -6.07
C LYS A 30 -4.00 -10.13 -6.62
N THR A 31 -4.97 -9.83 -5.77
CA THR A 31 -6.07 -8.96 -6.10
C THR A 31 -5.44 -7.59 -6.16
N THR A 32 -5.08 -7.14 -7.37
CA THR A 32 -4.78 -5.73 -7.61
C THR A 32 -6.10 -5.01 -7.40
N LEU A 33 -6.41 -4.72 -6.13
CA LEU A 33 -7.50 -3.86 -5.69
C LEU A 33 -7.20 -2.47 -6.25
N SER A 34 -7.53 -2.27 -7.52
CA SER A 34 -7.43 -0.98 -8.19
C SER A 34 -8.69 -0.20 -7.84
N LEU A 35 -8.50 1.01 -7.34
CA LEU A 35 -9.61 1.90 -7.04
C LEU A 35 -10.31 2.33 -8.34
N PRO A 36 -11.66 2.36 -8.37
CA PRO A 36 -12.40 2.84 -9.52
C PRO A 36 -12.11 4.33 -9.78
N ARG A 37 -12.02 4.71 -11.05
CA ARG A 37 -11.85 6.11 -11.47
C ARG A 37 -13.20 6.70 -11.88
N ARG A 38 -13.48 7.90 -11.39
CA ARG A 38 -14.71 8.65 -11.65
C ARG A 38 -14.40 10.13 -11.87
N SER A 39 -15.25 10.82 -12.63
CA SER A 39 -15.07 12.26 -12.83
C SER A 39 -15.20 13.01 -11.50
N PRO A 40 -14.43 14.08 -11.27
CA PRO A 40 -14.58 14.95 -10.10
C PRO A 40 -16.04 15.35 -9.87
N GLU A 41 -16.75 15.77 -10.93
CA GLU A 41 -18.12 16.28 -10.86
C GLU A 41 -19.09 15.22 -10.36
N SER A 42 -18.94 13.96 -10.80
CA SER A 42 -19.78 12.85 -10.34
C SER A 42 -19.61 12.54 -8.86
N GLN A 43 -18.50 12.96 -8.26
CA GLN A 43 -18.20 12.79 -6.84
C GLN A 43 -18.40 14.08 -6.04
N GLY A 44 -18.97 15.12 -6.64
CA GLY A 44 -19.21 16.42 -6.01
C GLY A 44 -17.94 17.26 -5.81
N VAL A 45 -16.89 17.00 -6.59
CA VAL A 45 -15.62 17.74 -6.56
C VAL A 45 -15.53 18.67 -7.76
N ASN A 46 -15.24 19.95 -7.52
CA ASN A 46 -15.06 20.93 -8.57
C ASN A 46 -13.68 20.74 -9.26
N SER A 47 -13.68 20.42 -10.56
CA SER A 47 -12.47 20.20 -11.36
C SER A 47 -11.58 21.44 -11.49
N GLU A 48 -12.14 22.65 -11.54
CA GLU A 48 -11.36 23.89 -11.53
C GLU A 48 -10.59 24.07 -10.22
N GLY A 49 -11.14 23.60 -9.10
CA GLY A 49 -10.43 23.58 -7.81
C GLY A 49 -9.19 22.69 -7.86
N ILE A 50 -9.31 21.49 -8.43
CA ILE A 50 -8.20 20.57 -8.65
C ILE A 50 -7.15 21.22 -9.56
N ARG A 51 -7.58 21.87 -10.65
CA ARG A 51 -6.68 22.52 -11.61
C ARG A 51 -5.90 23.68 -10.99
N LYS A 52 -6.55 24.49 -10.16
CA LYS A 52 -5.90 25.57 -9.39
C LYS A 52 -4.89 25.01 -8.40
N PHE A 53 -5.21 23.92 -7.72
CA PHE A 53 -4.27 23.24 -6.82
C PHE A 53 -3.02 22.77 -7.59
N LEU A 54 -3.19 22.05 -8.70
CA LEU A 54 -2.07 21.59 -9.53
C LEU A 54 -1.22 22.74 -10.08
N LYS A 55 -1.84 23.89 -10.39
CA LYS A 55 -1.09 25.10 -10.75
C LYS A 55 -0.26 25.62 -9.57
N ALA A 56 -0.85 25.69 -8.38
CA ALA A 56 -0.15 26.14 -7.17
C ALA A 56 1.00 25.19 -6.79
N THR A 57 0.86 23.88 -6.98
CA THR A 57 1.95 22.91 -6.74
C THR A 57 3.11 23.13 -7.70
N GLN A 58 2.82 23.49 -8.96
CA GLN A 58 3.85 23.82 -9.94
C GLN A 58 4.60 25.11 -9.58
N GLU A 59 3.91 26.08 -8.99
CA GLU A 59 4.45 27.38 -8.60
C GLU A 59 5.08 27.38 -7.19
N SER A 60 4.93 26.30 -6.40
CA SER A 60 5.37 26.27 -5.00
C SER A 60 6.88 26.18 -4.81
N GLY A 61 7.65 25.89 -5.86
CA GLY A 61 9.09 25.63 -5.77
C GLY A 61 9.44 24.38 -4.97
N LEU A 62 8.49 23.46 -4.80
CA LEU A 62 8.69 22.18 -4.12
C LEU A 62 8.75 21.06 -5.16
N GLU A 63 9.52 20.02 -4.86
CA GLU A 63 9.59 18.82 -5.69
C GLU A 63 8.43 17.88 -5.34
N TRP A 64 7.37 17.92 -6.15
CA TRP A 64 6.24 17.03 -6.02
C TRP A 64 6.54 15.70 -6.71
N HIS A 65 6.25 14.58 -6.04
CA HIS A 65 6.49 13.25 -6.62
C HIS A 65 5.22 12.67 -7.24
N SER A 66 4.10 12.74 -6.50
CA SER A 66 2.81 12.26 -6.95
C SER A 66 1.68 12.97 -6.20
N PHE A 67 0.50 12.92 -6.80
CA PHE A 67 -0.74 13.42 -6.22
C PHE A 67 -1.86 12.43 -6.52
N MET A 68 -2.70 12.14 -5.53
CA MET A 68 -3.90 11.33 -5.70
C MET A 68 -4.99 11.87 -4.76
N LEU A 69 -6.16 12.12 -5.33
CA LEU A 69 -7.36 12.54 -4.61
C LEU A 69 -8.43 11.47 -4.73
N ILE A 70 -8.90 10.99 -3.58
CA ILE A 70 -9.92 9.95 -3.48
C ILE A 70 -11.15 10.53 -2.77
N ARG A 71 -12.34 10.28 -3.32
CA ARG A 71 -13.63 10.65 -2.72
C ARG A 71 -14.64 9.52 -2.90
N HIS A 72 -15.32 9.16 -1.81
CA HIS A 72 -16.28 8.05 -1.76
C HIS A 72 -15.72 6.72 -2.33
N GLY A 73 -14.43 6.45 -2.12
CA GLY A 73 -13.75 5.24 -2.62
C GLY A 73 -13.38 5.28 -4.11
N ASN A 74 -13.60 6.41 -4.81
CA ASN A 74 -13.21 6.59 -6.21
C ASN A 74 -12.02 7.54 -6.31
N VAL A 75 -11.06 7.23 -7.18
CA VAL A 75 -10.02 8.18 -7.59
C VAL A 75 -10.67 9.22 -8.49
N VAL A 76 -10.58 10.49 -8.11
CA VAL A 76 -11.15 11.62 -8.87
C VAL A 76 -10.09 12.42 -9.61
N ALA A 77 -8.85 12.41 -9.13
CA ALA A 77 -7.70 12.99 -9.81
C ALA A 77 -6.42 12.29 -9.32
N GLU A 78 -5.49 12.03 -10.22
CA GLU A 78 -4.18 11.49 -9.91
C GLU A 78 -3.14 11.99 -10.93
N GLY A 79 -1.88 12.04 -10.53
CA GLY A 79 -0.79 12.47 -11.40
C GLY A 79 0.58 12.21 -10.78
N TRP A 80 1.56 12.04 -11.65
CA TRP A 80 2.96 11.81 -11.30
C TRP A 80 3.83 12.79 -12.09
N TRP A 81 4.73 13.49 -11.39
CA TRP A 81 5.67 14.39 -12.02
C TRP A 81 6.90 13.61 -12.45
N LYS A 82 7.48 13.94 -13.61
CA LYS A 82 8.70 13.28 -14.07
C LYS A 82 9.86 13.54 -13.09
N PRO A 83 10.71 12.53 -12.81
CA PRO A 83 10.78 11.21 -13.44
C PRO A 83 9.93 10.11 -12.75
N PHE A 84 9.03 10.45 -11.83
CA PHE A 84 8.24 9.47 -11.07
C PHE A 84 7.08 8.87 -11.89
N GLU A 85 6.66 7.66 -11.50
CA GLU A 85 5.59 6.90 -12.13
C GLU A 85 4.74 6.19 -11.07
N ALA A 86 3.53 5.74 -11.45
CA ALA A 86 2.57 5.09 -10.56
C ALA A 86 3.07 3.80 -9.90
N GLU A 87 3.96 3.08 -10.59
CA GLU A 87 4.50 1.80 -10.15
C GLU A 87 5.65 1.95 -9.14
N TYR A 88 6.17 3.18 -8.98
CA TYR A 88 7.32 3.42 -8.13
C TYR A 88 6.94 3.38 -6.66
N LYS A 89 7.76 2.69 -5.88
CA LYS A 89 7.59 2.61 -4.42
C LYS A 89 8.28 3.80 -3.77
N HIS A 90 7.53 4.56 -3.00
CA HIS A 90 8.07 5.66 -2.19
C HIS A 90 8.35 5.20 -0.76
N THR A 91 9.48 5.62 -0.19
CA THR A 91 9.75 5.44 1.23
C THR A 91 8.90 6.43 2.02
N LEU A 92 7.92 5.92 2.77
CA LEU A 92 6.94 6.78 3.47
C LEU A 92 7.33 7.11 4.92
N TYR A 93 8.48 6.61 5.40
CA TYR A 93 8.99 6.83 6.75
C TYR A 93 7.92 6.65 7.83
N SER A 94 7.56 7.73 8.53
CA SER A 94 6.59 7.71 9.63
C SER A 94 5.13 7.77 9.19
N LEU A 95 4.81 7.72 7.89
CA LEU A 95 3.43 7.75 7.40
C LEU A 95 2.58 6.57 7.92
N SER A 96 3.21 5.45 8.26
CA SER A 96 2.54 4.30 8.89
C SER A 96 2.32 4.45 10.40
N LYS A 97 2.80 5.55 11.01
CA LYS A 97 2.60 5.83 12.43
C LYS A 97 1.37 6.74 12.55
N SER A 98 0.33 6.22 13.18
CA SER A 98 -0.95 6.88 13.42
C SER A 98 -1.33 6.78 14.88
#